data_AF-A0A358SQA2-F1
#
_entry.id   AF-A0A358SQA2-F1
#
_cell.length_a   1.000
_cell.length_b   1.000
_cell.length_c   1.000
_cell.angle_alpha   90.00
_cell.angle_beta   90.00
_cell.angle_gamma   90.00
#
_symmetry.space_group_name_H-M   'P 1'
#
loop_
_entity.id
_entity.type
_entity.pdbx_description
1 polymer ?
#
loop_
_entity_poly.entity_id
_entity_poly.type
_entity_poly.pdbx_seq_one_letter_code
_entity_poly.pdbx_strand_id
1 'polypeptide(L)'
;MRRTSMKWAAVVLAAGAAVSACGTVQMGAAALTVSQRISSATLSNEVANLTAAYQADQHKGVKPQRPTSQEPQQVLTWLLLFQVYDKIAQQHRISVTPAQVQDQLNGLGAQAKQSGLTTAQYASAAGAVPPDLLPELGRYFAILGALQTGLDGGKAPTSTTGQQALQAKVVNAQCVAAKSIDINVNPQFGVWDYSTYSVVPVPPSLAAAPTPSPSSSPVRTTPPC
;
A
#
# COMPACT_ATOMS: atom_id res chain seq x y z
N MET A 1 -6.28 61.51 -39.08
CA MET A 1 -6.17 60.81 -40.38
C MET A 1 -5.83 59.34 -40.14
N ARG A 2 -6.57 58.45 -40.82
CA ARG A 2 -6.33 57.01 -41.08
C ARG A 2 -6.20 56.05 -39.89
N ARG A 3 -7.34 55.40 -39.63
CA ARG A 3 -7.51 54.08 -39.01
C ARG A 3 -6.97 53.00 -39.96
N THR A 4 -6.22 52.03 -39.46
CA THR A 4 -5.91 50.80 -40.19
C THR A 4 -6.11 49.61 -39.27
N SER A 5 -7.26 48.97 -39.44
CA SER A 5 -7.68 47.75 -38.79
C SER A 5 -7.06 46.56 -39.50
N MET A 6 -6.20 45.79 -38.83
CA MET A 6 -5.61 44.56 -39.37
C MET A 6 -6.38 43.36 -38.81
N LYS A 7 -7.14 42.71 -39.70
CA LYS A 7 -7.88 41.48 -39.42
C LYS A 7 -6.91 40.31 -39.48
N TRP A 8 -6.65 39.67 -38.35
CA TRP A 8 -5.91 38.40 -38.31
C TRP A 8 -6.88 37.24 -38.62
N ALA A 9 -6.55 36.51 -39.67
CA ALA A 9 -7.27 35.32 -40.11
C ALA A 9 -6.99 34.16 -39.15
N ALA A 10 -8.04 33.55 -38.63
CA ALA A 10 -7.98 32.30 -37.87
C ALA A 10 -7.87 31.12 -38.85
N VAL A 11 -6.75 30.40 -38.80
CA VAL A 11 -6.61 29.09 -39.46
C VAL A 11 -7.08 28.04 -38.46
N VAL A 12 -8.27 27.49 -38.68
CA VAL A 12 -8.79 26.33 -37.96
C VAL A 12 -8.15 25.07 -38.56
N LEU A 13 -7.13 24.53 -37.89
CA LEU A 13 -6.65 23.17 -38.14
C LEU A 13 -7.57 22.20 -37.39
N ALA A 14 -8.60 21.72 -38.07
CA ALA A 14 -9.33 20.54 -37.66
C ALA A 14 -8.53 19.30 -38.10
N ALA A 15 -7.92 18.60 -37.15
CA ALA A 15 -7.29 17.31 -37.38
C ALA A 15 -7.70 16.31 -36.28
N GLY A 16 -8.40 15.26 -36.69
CA GLY A 16 -8.40 13.95 -36.04
C GLY A 16 -9.37 13.75 -34.87
N ALA A 17 -10.62 13.41 -35.18
CA ALA A 17 -11.41 12.55 -34.29
C ALA A 17 -11.08 11.08 -34.63
N ALA A 18 -10.58 10.30 -33.66
CA ALA A 18 -11.22 9.06 -33.20
C ALA A 18 -10.25 8.12 -32.41
N VAL A 19 -10.79 7.61 -31.29
CA VAL A 19 -10.44 6.41 -30.50
C VAL A 19 -9.20 6.44 -29.60
N SER A 20 -9.44 6.74 -28.31
CA SER A 20 -8.95 5.87 -27.24
C SER A 20 -9.95 5.86 -26.08
N ALA A 21 -10.88 4.92 -26.12
CA ALA A 21 -11.47 4.38 -24.89
C ALA A 21 -10.38 3.57 -24.18
N CYS A 22 -9.44 4.25 -23.53
CA CYS A 22 -8.45 3.65 -22.65
C CYS A 22 -8.39 4.57 -21.43
N GLY A 23 -8.75 4.03 -20.27
CA GLY A 23 -8.73 4.76 -19.01
C GLY A 23 -7.40 5.48 -18.80
N THR A 24 -7.46 6.63 -18.13
CA THR A 24 -6.32 7.46 -17.71
C THR A 24 -5.04 6.63 -17.59
N VAL A 25 -4.17 6.73 -18.60
CA VAL A 25 -2.98 5.90 -18.68
C VAL A 25 -2.06 6.34 -17.56
N GLN A 26 -1.93 5.53 -16.51
CA GLN A 26 -1.01 5.74 -15.41
C GLN A 26 0.45 5.47 -15.86
N MET A 27 0.90 6.14 -16.92
CA MET A 27 2.21 5.92 -17.51
C MET A 27 3.32 6.15 -16.47
N GLY A 28 4.05 5.08 -16.15
CA GLY A 28 5.14 5.08 -15.18
C GLY A 28 4.71 5.22 -13.71
N ALA A 29 3.44 5.02 -13.36
CA ALA A 29 2.97 4.97 -11.98
C ALA A 29 2.50 3.54 -11.66
N ALA A 30 2.86 3.07 -10.46
CA ALA A 30 2.33 1.85 -9.89
C ALA A 30 1.03 2.08 -9.14
N ALA A 31 0.91 3.22 -8.45
CA ALA A 31 -0.32 3.69 -7.88
C ALA A 31 -0.31 5.22 -7.75
N LEU A 32 -1.51 5.79 -7.73
CA LEU A 32 -1.78 7.20 -7.45
C LEU A 32 -2.64 7.30 -6.19
N THR A 33 -2.38 8.31 -5.38
CA THR A 33 -3.23 8.79 -4.29
C THR A 33 -3.43 10.30 -4.46
N VAL A 34 -4.33 10.90 -3.69
CA VAL A 34 -4.62 12.36 -3.76
C VAL A 34 -3.36 13.21 -3.66
N SER A 35 -2.41 12.84 -2.80
CA SER A 35 -1.23 13.64 -2.50
C SER A 35 0.08 13.06 -3.04
N GLN A 36 0.11 11.80 -3.47
CA GLN A 36 1.36 11.12 -3.81
C GLN A 36 1.22 10.19 -5.01
N ARG A 37 2.34 10.00 -5.70
CA ARG A 37 2.49 9.05 -6.80
C ARG A 37 3.55 8.03 -6.39
N ILE A 38 3.20 6.76 -6.42
CA ILE A 38 4.16 5.67 -6.37
C ILE A 38 4.56 5.38 -7.81
N SER A 39 5.80 5.69 -8.18
CA SER A 39 6.27 5.44 -9.55
C SER A 39 6.49 3.94 -9.77
N SER A 40 6.40 3.48 -11.03
CA SER A 40 6.75 2.10 -11.36
C SER A 40 8.23 1.81 -11.07
N ALA A 41 9.11 2.81 -11.22
CA ALA A 41 10.53 2.69 -10.88
C ALA A 41 10.75 2.48 -9.38
N THR A 42 10.02 3.23 -8.53
CA THR A 42 10.04 3.03 -7.07
C THR A 42 9.63 1.61 -6.73
N LEU A 43 8.50 1.13 -7.28
CA LEU A 43 8.06 -0.23 -7.05
C LEU A 43 9.10 -1.25 -7.52
N SER A 44 9.66 -1.10 -8.71
CA SER A 44 10.69 -2.02 -9.23
C SER A 44 11.96 -2.05 -8.37
N ASN A 45 12.41 -0.91 -7.86
CA ASN A 45 13.57 -0.85 -6.97
C ASN A 45 13.32 -1.60 -5.66
N GLU A 46 12.14 -1.40 -5.07
CA GLU A 46 11.78 -2.07 -3.81
C GLU A 46 11.54 -3.57 -3.99
N VAL A 47 10.98 -3.99 -5.13
CA VAL A 47 10.91 -5.42 -5.48
C VAL A 47 12.32 -6.00 -5.62
N ALA A 48 13.22 -5.33 -6.33
CA ALA A 48 14.61 -5.78 -6.46
C ALA A 48 15.33 -5.86 -5.10
N ASN A 49 15.07 -4.89 -4.22
CA ASN A 49 15.59 -4.89 -2.85
C ASN A 49 15.12 -6.13 -2.06
N LEU A 50 13.83 -6.45 -2.13
CA LEU A 50 13.26 -7.64 -1.51
C LEU A 50 13.82 -8.94 -2.11
N THR A 51 13.88 -9.04 -3.45
CA THR A 51 14.43 -10.21 -4.14
C THR A 51 15.90 -10.43 -3.76
N ALA A 52 16.70 -9.36 -3.69
CA ALA A 52 18.10 -9.43 -3.27
C ALA A 52 18.24 -9.90 -1.82
N ALA A 53 17.35 -9.48 -0.92
CA ALA A 53 17.31 -9.96 0.46
C ALA A 53 17.04 -11.47 0.52
N TYR A 54 16.07 -11.96 -0.23
CA TYR A 54 15.81 -13.40 -0.32
C TYR A 54 17.01 -14.17 -0.86
N GLN A 55 17.68 -13.67 -1.90
CA GLN A 55 18.87 -14.29 -2.49
C GLN A 55 20.05 -14.34 -1.50
N ALA A 56 20.29 -13.26 -0.77
CA ALA A 56 21.37 -13.20 0.22
C ALA A 56 21.18 -14.20 1.36
N ASP A 57 19.92 -14.47 1.75
CA ASP A 57 19.60 -15.29 2.91
C ASP A 57 19.02 -16.68 2.60
N GLN A 58 19.06 -17.13 1.34
CA GLN A 58 18.57 -18.46 0.93
C GLN A 58 19.21 -19.59 1.75
N HIS A 59 20.50 -19.48 2.06
CA HIS A 59 21.26 -20.44 2.86
C HIS A 59 20.80 -20.53 4.32
N LYS A 60 20.12 -19.49 4.83
CA LYS A 60 19.54 -19.43 6.18
C LYS A 60 18.07 -19.92 6.21
N GLY A 61 17.57 -20.44 5.10
CA GLY A 61 16.18 -20.89 4.98
C GLY A 61 15.15 -19.76 4.83
N VAL A 62 15.60 -18.51 4.67
CA VAL A 62 14.72 -17.37 4.38
C VAL A 62 14.25 -17.49 2.93
N LYS A 63 12.94 -17.64 2.73
CA LYS A 63 12.33 -17.80 1.42
C LYS A 63 11.04 -16.98 1.33
N PRO A 64 10.64 -16.55 0.11
CA PRO A 64 9.33 -15.99 -0.10
C PRO A 64 8.24 -16.94 0.39
N GLN A 65 7.31 -16.46 1.21
CA GLN A 65 6.13 -17.23 1.64
C GLN A 65 5.05 -17.28 0.55
N ARG A 66 5.04 -16.29 -0.34
CA ARG A 66 4.17 -16.21 -1.51
C ARG A 66 4.98 -16.34 -2.80
N PRO A 67 4.34 -16.71 -3.93
CA PRO A 67 5.03 -16.78 -5.22
C PRO A 67 5.75 -15.47 -5.52
N THR A 68 6.99 -15.56 -6.01
CA THR A 68 7.79 -14.39 -6.39
C THR A 68 7.12 -13.55 -7.49
N SER A 69 6.27 -14.17 -8.31
CA SER A 69 5.43 -13.48 -9.29
C SER A 69 4.42 -12.50 -8.68
N GLN A 70 4.16 -12.60 -7.36
CA GLN A 70 3.31 -11.68 -6.62
C GLN A 70 4.08 -10.63 -5.79
N GLU A 71 5.42 -10.62 -5.85
CA GLU A 71 6.24 -9.62 -5.14
C GLU A 71 5.85 -8.17 -5.45
N PRO A 72 5.55 -7.77 -6.71
CA PRO A 72 5.09 -6.41 -7.00
C PRO A 72 3.83 -6.02 -6.23
N GLN A 73 2.87 -6.92 -6.09
CA GLN A 73 1.65 -6.68 -5.32
C GLN A 73 1.93 -6.57 -3.83
N GLN A 74 2.83 -7.40 -3.30
CA GLN A 74 3.22 -7.39 -1.89
C GLN A 74 3.92 -6.09 -1.51
N VAL A 75 4.90 -5.67 -2.31
CA VAL A 75 5.65 -4.43 -2.08
C VAL A 75 4.73 -3.22 -2.26
N LEU A 76 3.90 -3.20 -3.31
CA LEU A 76 2.96 -2.10 -3.51
C LEU A 76 1.92 -2.01 -2.38
N THR A 77 1.52 -3.14 -1.79
CA THR A 77 0.67 -3.17 -0.60
C THR A 77 1.32 -2.42 0.56
N TRP A 78 2.59 -2.69 0.86
CA TRP A 78 3.30 -1.98 1.94
C TRP A 78 3.44 -0.50 1.69
N LEU A 79 3.85 -0.10 0.48
CA LEU A 79 3.98 1.31 0.11
C LEU A 79 2.65 2.06 0.29
N LEU A 80 1.52 1.45 -0.07
CA LEU A 80 0.19 2.03 0.13
C LEU A 80 -0.22 2.01 1.61
N LEU A 81 0.05 0.94 2.36
CA LEU A 81 -0.24 0.86 3.79
C LEU A 81 0.50 1.94 4.58
N PHE A 82 1.75 2.26 4.23
CA PHE A 82 2.47 3.37 4.85
C PHE A 82 1.76 4.71 4.62
N GLN A 83 1.30 4.98 3.40
CA GLN A 83 0.49 6.19 3.12
C GLN A 83 -0.85 6.20 3.88
N VAL A 84 -1.52 5.05 4.00
CA VAL A 84 -2.76 4.92 4.79
C VAL A 84 -2.49 5.24 6.26
N TYR A 85 -1.43 4.71 6.85
CA TYR A 85 -1.10 4.95 8.25
C TYR A 85 -0.58 6.36 8.50
N ASP A 86 0.13 6.96 7.56
CA ASP A 86 0.45 8.39 7.61
C ASP A 86 -0.83 9.24 7.60
N LYS A 87 -1.84 8.85 6.82
CA LYS A 87 -3.13 9.53 6.83
C LYS A 87 -3.88 9.36 8.15
N ILE A 88 -3.87 8.16 8.73
CA ILE A 88 -4.38 7.92 10.09
C ILE A 88 -3.67 8.85 11.07
N ALA A 89 -2.35 8.92 11.03
CA ALA A 89 -1.57 9.75 11.94
C ALA A 89 -1.98 11.24 11.84
N GLN A 90 -2.19 11.74 10.62
CA GLN A 90 -2.70 13.10 10.39
C GLN A 90 -4.11 13.30 10.95
N GLN A 91 -5.05 12.39 10.67
CA GLN A 91 -6.45 12.49 11.10
C GLN A 91 -6.59 12.40 12.63
N HIS A 92 -5.75 11.60 13.29
CA HIS A 92 -5.76 11.40 14.73
C HIS A 92 -4.73 12.27 15.49
N ARG A 93 -4.02 13.17 14.79
CA ARG A 93 -2.98 14.04 15.36
C ARG A 93 -1.88 13.27 16.09
N ILE A 94 -1.55 12.07 15.59
CA ILE A 94 -0.48 11.24 16.12
C ILE A 94 0.84 11.76 15.55
N SER A 95 1.81 11.96 16.43
CA SER A 95 3.20 12.23 16.07
C SER A 95 4.07 11.12 16.63
N VAL A 96 4.97 10.58 15.80
CA VAL A 96 5.89 9.51 16.18
C VAL A 96 7.32 10.03 16.16
N THR A 97 8.10 9.69 17.18
CA THR A 97 9.51 10.08 17.29
C THR A 97 10.42 8.99 16.70
N PRO A 98 11.65 9.33 16.29
CA PRO A 98 12.62 8.33 15.85
C PRO A 98 12.89 7.25 16.92
N ALA A 99 12.86 7.62 18.20
CA ALA A 99 13.00 6.67 19.31
C ALA A 99 11.86 5.64 19.34
N GLN A 100 10.60 6.08 19.19
CA GLN A 100 9.45 5.17 19.13
C GLN A 100 9.52 4.23 17.92
N VAL A 101 9.97 4.73 16.77
CA VAL A 101 10.20 3.89 15.57
C VAL A 101 11.24 2.81 15.87
N GLN A 102 12.36 3.20 16.48
CA GLN A 102 13.42 2.26 16.83
C GLN A 102 12.98 1.24 17.89
N ASP A 103 12.17 1.65 18.86
CA ASP A 103 11.60 0.75 19.88
C ASP A 103 10.73 -0.34 19.25
N GLN A 104 9.91 0.02 18.25
CA GLN A 104 9.12 -0.98 17.50
C GLN A 104 10.01 -1.95 16.71
N LEU A 105 11.07 -1.44 16.06
CA LEU A 105 12.03 -2.28 15.35
C LEU A 105 12.85 -3.18 16.28
N ASN A 106 13.15 -2.71 17.50
CA ASN A 106 13.79 -3.52 18.53
C ASN A 106 12.87 -4.65 18.99
N GLY A 107 11.58 -4.36 19.18
CA GLY A 107 10.56 -5.37 19.48
C GLY A 107 10.46 -6.44 18.39
N LEU A 108 10.41 -6.02 17.12
CA LEU A 108 10.43 -6.94 15.98
C LEU A 108 11.74 -7.75 15.92
N GLY A 109 12.88 -7.11 16.21
CA GLY A 109 14.18 -7.78 16.28
C GLY A 109 14.28 -8.79 17.42
N ALA A 110 13.60 -8.57 18.54
CA ALA A 110 13.51 -9.54 19.63
C ALA A 110 12.73 -10.79 19.19
N GLN A 111 11.64 -10.63 18.44
CA GLN A 111 10.90 -11.75 17.84
C GLN A 111 11.74 -12.47 16.79
N ALA A 112 12.41 -11.73 15.90
CA ALA A 112 13.29 -12.29 14.88
C ALA A 112 14.39 -13.19 15.46
N LYS A 113 15.00 -12.77 16.58
CA LYS A 113 16.03 -13.55 17.30
C LYS A 113 15.52 -14.89 17.81
N GLN A 114 14.24 -15.02 18.17
CA GLN A 114 13.65 -16.30 18.57
C GLN A 114 13.67 -17.33 17.44
N SER A 115 13.70 -16.87 16.19
CA SER A 115 13.83 -17.69 14.98
C SER A 115 15.25 -17.68 14.38
N GLY A 116 16.24 -17.11 15.09
CA GLY A 116 17.62 -17.01 14.60
C GLY A 116 17.81 -16.03 13.43
N LEU A 117 16.87 -15.11 13.21
CA LEU A 117 16.87 -14.14 12.11
C LEU A 117 17.21 -12.73 12.60
N THR A 118 17.71 -11.90 11.69
CA THR A 118 17.75 -10.44 11.88
C THR A 118 16.35 -9.84 11.69
N THR A 119 16.14 -8.61 12.16
CA THR A 119 14.88 -7.88 11.95
C THR A 119 14.52 -7.79 10.46
N ALA A 120 15.51 -7.50 9.60
CA ALA A 120 15.33 -7.40 8.15
C ALA A 120 14.89 -8.72 7.52
N GLN A 121 15.55 -9.80 7.89
CA GLN A 121 15.23 -11.15 7.43
C GLN A 121 13.82 -11.56 7.85
N TYR A 122 13.47 -11.30 9.10
CA TYR A 122 12.15 -11.62 9.63
C TYR A 122 11.04 -10.83 8.92
N ALA A 123 11.23 -9.52 8.74
CA ALA A 123 10.29 -8.65 8.03
C ALA A 123 10.11 -9.07 6.57
N SER A 124 11.21 -9.41 5.88
CA SER A 124 11.18 -9.90 4.50
C SER A 124 10.47 -11.26 4.40
N ALA A 125 10.79 -12.20 5.29
CA ALA A 125 10.25 -13.55 5.29
C ALA A 125 8.76 -13.58 5.63
N ALA A 126 8.35 -12.90 6.70
CA ALA A 126 6.99 -12.96 7.21
C ALA A 126 6.04 -11.97 6.53
N GLY A 127 6.57 -10.82 6.09
CA GLY A 127 5.77 -9.72 5.60
C GLY A 127 6.00 -9.38 4.13
N ALA A 128 7.03 -9.90 3.48
CA ALA A 128 7.50 -9.41 2.17
C ALA A 128 7.78 -7.88 2.19
N VAL A 129 8.36 -7.40 3.30
CA VAL A 129 8.82 -6.02 3.44
C VAL A 129 10.24 -5.90 2.91
N PRO A 130 10.51 -5.08 1.89
CA PRO A 130 11.87 -4.75 1.46
C PRO A 130 12.70 -4.19 2.63
N PRO A 131 13.95 -4.65 2.84
CA PRO A 131 14.84 -4.11 3.86
C PRO A 131 14.95 -2.58 3.91
N ASP A 132 14.93 -1.89 2.77
CA ASP A 132 15.02 -0.42 2.74
C ASP A 132 13.79 0.26 3.37
N LEU A 133 12.67 -0.45 3.44
CA LEU A 133 11.41 0.03 4.03
C LEU A 133 11.27 -0.34 5.53
N LEU A 134 12.31 -0.89 6.17
CA LEU A 134 12.27 -1.18 7.61
C LEU A 134 11.98 0.05 8.48
N PRO A 135 12.56 1.23 8.24
CA PRO A 135 12.19 2.42 9.02
C PRO A 135 10.69 2.76 8.92
N GLU A 136 10.10 2.61 7.73
CA GLU A 136 8.66 2.82 7.51
C GLU A 136 7.81 1.75 8.19
N LEU A 137 8.28 0.51 8.24
CA LEU A 137 7.64 -0.55 9.02
C LEU A 137 7.62 -0.21 10.53
N GLY A 138 8.72 0.30 11.06
CA GLY A 138 8.78 0.77 12.46
C GLY A 138 7.82 1.94 12.71
N ARG A 139 7.75 2.89 11.77
CA ARG A 139 6.80 4.02 11.81
C ARG A 139 5.34 3.56 11.77
N TYR A 140 5.03 2.62 10.89
CA TYR A 140 3.72 1.97 10.81
C TYR A 140 3.29 1.38 12.16
N PHE A 141 4.15 0.59 12.80
CA PHE A 141 3.83 0.00 14.10
C PHE A 141 3.71 1.04 15.20
N ALA A 142 4.54 2.09 15.19
CA ALA A 142 4.47 3.18 16.15
C ALA A 142 3.14 3.95 16.04
N ILE A 143 2.69 4.23 14.81
CA ILE A 143 1.39 4.85 14.56
C ILE A 143 0.26 3.94 15.02
N LEU A 144 0.31 2.64 14.69
CA LEU A 144 -0.71 1.67 15.11
C LEU A 144 -0.83 1.61 16.64
N GLY A 145 0.29 1.50 17.35
CA GLY A 145 0.30 1.46 18.81
C GLY A 145 -0.24 2.75 19.44
N ALA A 146 0.14 3.91 18.89
CA ALA A 146 -0.38 5.21 19.34
C ALA A 146 -1.88 5.35 19.06
N LEU A 147 -2.36 4.89 17.89
CA LEU A 147 -3.77 4.87 17.54
C LEU A 147 -4.57 4.01 18.52
N GLN A 148 -4.13 2.77 18.75
CA GLN A 148 -4.79 1.85 19.68
C GLN A 148 -4.87 2.45 21.09
N THR A 149 -3.77 3.03 21.57
CA THR A 149 -3.72 3.73 22.86
C THR A 149 -4.72 4.88 22.91
N GLY A 150 -4.80 5.70 21.86
CA GLY A 150 -5.75 6.82 21.78
C GLY A 150 -7.22 6.39 21.72
N LEU A 151 -7.52 5.30 21.00
CA LEU A 151 -8.89 4.80 20.81
C LEU A 151 -9.47 4.09 22.04
N ASP A 152 -8.62 3.65 22.96
CA ASP A 152 -9.00 2.97 24.21
C ASP A 152 -8.69 3.76 25.48
N GLY A 153 -8.54 5.08 25.36
CA GLY A 153 -8.35 5.96 26.52
C GLY A 153 -7.06 5.69 27.31
N GLY A 154 -6.04 5.12 26.67
CA GLY A 154 -4.73 4.87 27.26
C GLY A 154 -4.57 3.53 27.99
N LYS A 155 -5.58 2.65 27.98
CA LYS A 155 -5.49 1.33 28.62
C LYS A 155 -5.91 0.26 27.63
N ALA A 156 -5.10 -0.78 27.43
CA ALA A 156 -5.49 -1.88 26.56
C ALA A 156 -6.64 -2.69 27.18
N PRO A 157 -7.61 -3.17 26.37
CA PRO A 157 -8.75 -3.88 26.90
C PRO A 157 -8.35 -5.32 27.25
N THR A 158 -8.73 -5.76 28.45
CA THR A 158 -8.40 -7.11 28.95
C THR A 158 -9.45 -8.15 28.58
N SER A 159 -10.67 -7.73 28.23
CA SER A 159 -11.75 -8.62 27.80
C SER A 159 -11.74 -8.83 26.29
N THR A 160 -12.15 -10.02 25.84
CA THR A 160 -12.31 -10.33 24.41
C THR A 160 -13.23 -9.34 23.70
N THR A 161 -14.35 -8.98 24.33
CA THR A 161 -15.30 -8.00 23.77
C THR A 161 -14.66 -6.61 23.63
N GLY A 162 -13.87 -6.17 24.60
CA GLY A 162 -13.15 -4.90 24.53
C GLY A 162 -12.11 -4.90 23.40
N GLN A 163 -11.37 -5.99 23.24
CA GLN A 163 -10.40 -6.15 22.14
C GLN A 163 -11.07 -6.13 20.77
N GLN A 164 -12.22 -6.79 20.62
CA GLN A 164 -13.01 -6.73 19.38
C GLN A 164 -13.51 -5.32 19.08
N ALA A 165 -13.99 -4.59 20.10
CA ALA A 165 -14.44 -3.22 19.94
C ALA A 165 -13.29 -2.27 19.54
N LEU A 166 -12.11 -2.42 20.15
CA LEU A 166 -10.92 -1.67 19.77
C LEU A 166 -10.50 -1.98 18.33
N GLN A 167 -10.47 -3.27 17.96
CA GLN A 167 -10.14 -3.67 16.60
C GLN A 167 -11.12 -3.09 15.56
N ALA A 168 -12.43 -3.07 15.86
CA ALA A 168 -13.42 -2.47 14.99
C ALA A 168 -13.17 -0.96 14.78
N LYS A 169 -12.76 -0.23 15.83
CA LYS A 169 -12.37 1.19 15.72
C LYS A 169 -11.12 1.38 14.86
N VAL A 170 -10.11 0.52 15.01
CA VAL A 170 -8.88 0.55 14.19
C VAL A 170 -9.21 0.29 12.72
N VAL A 171 -10.02 -0.73 12.42
CA VAL A 171 -10.46 -1.04 11.06
C VAL A 171 -11.26 0.12 10.45
N ASN A 172 -12.11 0.78 11.25
CA ASN A 172 -12.83 1.96 10.79
C ASN A 172 -11.88 3.12 10.45
N ALA A 173 -10.90 3.41 11.31
CA ALA A 173 -9.89 4.44 11.06
C ALA A 173 -9.09 4.14 9.78
N GLN A 174 -8.68 2.89 9.58
CA GLN A 174 -8.00 2.45 8.36
C GLN A 174 -8.87 2.62 7.11
N CYS A 175 -10.15 2.26 7.19
CA CYS A 175 -11.10 2.43 6.10
C CYS A 175 -11.24 3.92 5.70
N VAL A 176 -11.48 4.78 6.69
CA VAL A 176 -11.67 6.22 6.49
C VAL A 176 -10.40 6.86 5.91
N ALA A 177 -9.23 6.47 6.41
CA ALA A 177 -7.95 6.94 5.90
C ALA A 177 -7.73 6.49 4.44
N ALA A 178 -7.87 5.20 4.14
CA ALA A 178 -7.69 4.66 2.79
C ALA A 178 -8.66 5.29 1.78
N LYS A 179 -9.93 5.45 2.16
CA LYS A 179 -10.93 6.17 1.35
C LYS A 179 -10.52 7.61 1.07
N SER A 180 -9.98 8.31 2.06
CA SER A 180 -9.65 9.73 1.96
C SER A 180 -8.42 10.05 1.09
N ILE A 181 -7.56 9.06 0.81
CA ILE A 181 -6.40 9.23 -0.07
C ILE A 181 -6.66 8.74 -1.50
N ASP A 182 -7.86 8.26 -1.82
CA ASP A 182 -8.30 7.85 -3.16
C ASP A 182 -7.29 6.96 -3.88
N ILE A 183 -7.06 5.76 -3.35
CA ILE A 183 -6.07 4.81 -3.88
C ILE A 183 -6.49 4.32 -5.27
N ASN A 184 -5.67 4.63 -6.26
CA ASN A 184 -5.83 4.17 -7.63
C ASN A 184 -4.58 3.38 -8.08
N VAL A 185 -4.67 2.05 -8.02
CA VAL A 185 -3.60 1.13 -8.43
C VAL A 185 -3.61 0.96 -9.95
N ASN A 186 -2.44 0.94 -10.56
CA ASN A 186 -2.32 0.66 -11.99
C ASN A 186 -2.79 -0.77 -12.27
N PRO A 187 -3.75 -0.98 -13.19
CA PRO A 187 -4.27 -2.30 -13.50
C PRO A 187 -3.21 -3.34 -13.87
N GLN A 188 -2.04 -2.92 -14.36
CA GLN A 188 -0.93 -3.82 -14.65
C GLN A 188 -0.35 -4.51 -13.39
N PHE A 189 -0.48 -3.88 -12.22
CA PHE A 189 -0.01 -4.42 -10.94
C PHE A 189 -1.15 -5.06 -10.14
N GLY A 190 -2.39 -4.62 -10.30
CA GLY A 190 -3.52 -5.20 -9.59
C GLY A 190 -4.64 -4.21 -9.33
N VAL A 191 -5.40 -4.49 -8.28
CA VAL A 191 -6.42 -3.61 -7.72
C VAL A 191 -6.32 -3.58 -6.20
N TRP A 192 -6.65 -2.44 -5.60
CA TRP A 192 -6.75 -2.32 -4.14
C TRP A 192 -8.03 -2.98 -3.62
N ASP A 193 -7.87 -3.91 -2.68
CA ASP A 193 -8.96 -4.62 -2.02
C ASP A 193 -9.14 -4.10 -0.60
N TYR A 194 -10.27 -3.44 -0.33
CA TYR A 194 -10.63 -2.91 0.99
C TYR A 194 -11.01 -4.01 2.01
N SER A 195 -11.19 -5.26 1.58
CA SER A 195 -11.44 -6.36 2.53
C SER A 195 -10.15 -6.85 3.19
N THR A 196 -9.05 -6.86 2.43
CA THR A 196 -7.73 -7.30 2.90
C THR A 196 -6.74 -6.16 3.11
N TYR A 197 -7.08 -4.93 2.69
CA TYR A 197 -6.19 -3.77 2.61
C TYR A 197 -4.89 -4.10 1.90
N SER A 198 -5.01 -4.73 0.74
CA SER A 198 -3.88 -5.17 -0.07
C SER A 198 -4.13 -4.98 -1.56
N VAL A 199 -3.04 -4.99 -2.33
CA VAL A 199 -3.11 -5.09 -3.78
C VAL A 199 -3.25 -6.56 -4.15
N VAL A 200 -4.32 -6.88 -4.87
CA VAL A 200 -4.59 -8.23 -5.37
C VAL A 200 -4.55 -8.23 -6.91
N PRO A 201 -4.16 -9.35 -7.54
CA PRO A 201 -4.20 -9.46 -9.00
C PRO A 201 -5.60 -9.20 -9.54
N VAL A 202 -5.71 -8.50 -10.68
CA VAL A 202 -6.99 -8.38 -11.40
C VAL A 202 -7.25 -9.72 -12.09
N PRO A 203 -8.42 -10.35 -11.89
CA PRO A 203 -8.80 -11.53 -12.67
C PRO A 203 -8.79 -11.17 -14.17
N PRO A 204 -8.14 -11.96 -15.04
CA PRO A 204 -8.12 -11.66 -16.46
C PRO A 204 -9.54 -11.62 -17.02
N SER A 205 -9.91 -10.50 -17.67
CA SER A 205 -11.24 -10.32 -18.29
C SER A 205 -11.52 -11.27 -19.46
N LEU A 206 -10.49 -12.01 -19.91
CA LEU A 206 -10.54 -12.94 -21.04
C LEU A 206 -10.38 -14.41 -20.60
N ALA A 207 -10.27 -14.70 -19.29
CA ALA A 207 -10.35 -16.08 -18.84
C ALA A 207 -11.79 -16.56 -19.00
N ALA A 208 -11.99 -17.59 -19.83
CA ALA A 208 -13.21 -18.38 -19.82
C ALA A 208 -13.57 -18.71 -18.36
N ALA A 209 -14.84 -18.56 -18.02
CA ALA A 209 -15.35 -18.62 -16.64
C ALA A 209 -14.61 -19.69 -15.83
N PRO A 210 -13.83 -19.31 -14.80
CA PRO A 210 -13.23 -20.30 -13.94
C PRO A 210 -14.37 -21.09 -13.29
N THR A 211 -14.27 -22.42 -13.34
CA THR A 211 -15.02 -23.27 -12.41
C THR A 211 -14.81 -22.69 -11.00
N PRO A 212 -15.88 -22.42 -10.25
CA PRO A 212 -15.76 -21.69 -8.99
C PRO A 212 -14.88 -22.50 -8.03
N SER A 213 -13.67 -21.99 -7.77
CA SER A 213 -12.90 -22.42 -6.61
C SER A 213 -13.64 -21.94 -5.36
N PRO A 214 -13.90 -22.80 -4.37
CA PRO A 214 -14.91 -22.54 -3.35
C PRO A 214 -14.49 -21.56 -2.23
N SER A 215 -13.48 -20.71 -2.39
CA SER A 215 -12.92 -19.98 -1.22
C SER A 215 -12.29 -18.59 -1.43
N SER A 216 -12.40 -17.95 -2.59
CA SER A 216 -11.99 -16.54 -2.70
C SER A 216 -13.18 -15.63 -2.46
N SER A 217 -13.22 -14.95 -1.31
CA SER A 217 -14.12 -13.82 -1.10
C SER A 217 -14.01 -12.84 -2.27
N PRO A 218 -15.12 -12.24 -2.73
CA PRO A 218 -15.07 -11.30 -3.85
C PRO A 218 -14.19 -10.09 -3.50
N VAL A 219 -13.31 -9.70 -4.42
CA VAL A 219 -12.47 -8.51 -4.29
C VAL A 219 -13.34 -7.27 -4.08
N ARG A 220 -13.08 -6.51 -3.02
CA ARG A 220 -13.87 -5.33 -2.65
C ARG A 220 -13.12 -4.06 -3.04
N THR A 221 -13.46 -3.47 -4.17
CA THR A 221 -12.81 -2.24 -4.68
C THR A 221 -13.41 -0.95 -4.14
N THR A 222 -14.54 -1.03 -3.43
CA THR A 222 -15.19 0.11 -2.77
C THR A 222 -15.05 0.01 -1.26
N PRO A 223 -14.69 1.10 -0.56
CA PRO A 223 -14.57 1.08 0.89
C PRO A 223 -15.92 0.69 1.54
N PRO A 224 -15.91 -0.13 2.61
CA PRO A 224 -17.13 -0.47 3.36
C PRO A 224 -17.62 0.67 4.26
N CYS A 225 -16.82 1.73 4.40
CA CYS A 225 -17.17 3.03 4.97
C CYS A 225 -17.29 4.08 3.85
#